data_AF-A0A2K8VBD8-F1
#
_entry.id   AF-A0A2K8VBD8-F1
#
_cell.length_a   1.000
_cell.length_b   1.000
_cell.length_c   1.000
_cell.angle_alpha   90.00
_cell.angle_beta   90.00
_cell.angle_gamma   90.00
#
_symmetry.space_group_name_H-M   'P 1'
#
loop_
_entity.id
_entity.type
_entity.pdbx_description
1 polymer ?
#
loop_
_entity_poly.entity_id
_entity_poly.type
_entity_poly.pdbx_seq_one_letter_code
_entity_poly.pdbx_strand_id
1 'polypeptide(L)'
;MFKQLILTIALVCALQVCAQTTKTCDKQEETVLDLNSITKCSIEKTDKNLKNSKVAVQVTSRRRVVRKRDEATGVMTNSYSHKLAKIKKKTEIVNSITVDKNTGMKVIPFNYVDEIPLFKNCESVAVYKQEKCFKSELATHIKKYLRYPENSYDKGIQGRVFVHFIIDREGNVDKMKIVPPYKGEELGKEAERIMKKLPKFKPGKQSGTPVTVKYGLPITFRIPGVKPSNIRKATRKEVVATVYDFSDVDKIPQFNVCDSAQDRSLDCFNKSLVNHIQDNFAYPTEAINKNVEGKVFVKFVVNTNGEVVNIEAKGPANGLDLEKAAKELVEKLPPFKAAEKAGKKVNIRYSFPVVFKLN
;
A
#
# COMPACT_ATOMS: atom_id res chain seq x y z
N MET A 1 -38.85 85.69 0.74
CA MET A 1 -39.56 85.99 2.00
C MET A 1 -40.55 84.86 2.28
N PHE A 2 -40.45 84.30 3.49
CA PHE A 2 -41.51 83.65 4.28
C PHE A 2 -42.37 82.56 3.63
N LYS A 3 -42.14 81.28 4.00
CA LYS A 3 -42.76 80.57 5.15
C LYS A 3 -44.20 80.15 4.82
N GLN A 4 -44.40 78.85 4.59
CA GLN A 4 -44.93 77.88 5.56
C GLN A 4 -46.46 77.87 5.59
N LEU A 5 -47.06 76.72 5.23
CA LEU A 5 -48.00 75.90 6.01
C LEU A 5 -48.79 75.03 5.00
N ILE A 6 -48.53 73.73 4.92
CA ILE A 6 -49.21 72.67 5.70
C ILE A 6 -50.66 72.50 5.18
N LEU A 7 -50.92 71.51 4.33
CA LEU A 7 -51.32 70.13 4.69
C LEU A 7 -52.85 69.97 4.58
N THR A 8 -53.34 69.49 3.43
CA THR A 8 -54.60 68.73 3.24
C THR A 8 -54.63 68.19 1.79
N ILE A 9 -54.57 66.86 1.58
CA ILE A 9 -55.68 65.93 1.23
C ILE A 9 -55.90 65.72 -0.30
N ALA A 10 -55.78 64.44 -0.71
CA ALA A 10 -56.32 63.78 -1.91
C ALA A 10 -55.68 64.15 -3.27
N LEU A 11 -55.43 63.28 -4.26
CA LEU A 11 -55.94 61.95 -4.61
C LEU A 11 -55.03 61.38 -5.73
N VAL A 12 -55.04 60.05 -5.92
CA VAL A 12 -54.80 59.29 -7.17
C VAL A 12 -53.52 58.40 -7.23
N CYS A 13 -53.81 57.09 -7.15
CA CYS A 13 -53.14 55.93 -7.76
C CYS A 13 -51.62 55.74 -7.62
N ALA A 14 -51.24 54.76 -6.80
CA ALA A 14 -50.73 53.47 -7.30
C ALA A 14 -50.38 52.51 -6.14
N LEU A 15 -51.01 51.33 -6.19
CA LEU A 15 -50.48 50.01 -5.87
C LEU A 15 -49.94 49.75 -4.44
N GLN A 16 -50.73 49.04 -3.62
CA GLN A 16 -50.43 47.65 -3.16
C GLN A 16 -51.50 47.13 -2.17
N VAL A 17 -52.19 46.07 -2.58
CA VAL A 17 -53.07 45.14 -1.79
C VAL A 17 -52.40 43.76 -1.98
N CYS A 18 -52.09 42.94 -0.96
CA CYS A 18 -52.93 42.12 -0.06
C CYS A 18 -52.10 41.85 1.22
N ALA A 19 -52.64 41.90 2.44
CA ALA A 19 -53.56 40.93 3.06
C ALA A 19 -53.00 39.51 3.23
N GLN A 20 -53.18 38.99 4.44
CA GLN A 20 -52.62 37.79 5.06
C GLN A 20 -52.88 36.50 4.28
N THR A 21 -51.89 35.60 4.21
CA THR A 21 -52.11 34.18 3.92
C THR A 21 -51.29 33.26 4.82
N THR A 22 -52.04 32.33 5.40
CA THR A 22 -51.79 31.02 5.99
C THR A 22 -50.48 30.27 5.68
N LYS A 23 -50.12 29.42 6.65
CA LYS A 23 -49.22 28.26 6.56
C LYS A 23 -49.38 27.50 5.23
N THR A 24 -48.26 27.14 4.59
CA THR A 24 -47.92 25.76 4.20
C THR A 24 -46.44 25.69 3.84
N CYS A 25 -45.77 24.63 4.32
CA CYS A 25 -44.43 24.26 3.85
C CYS A 25 -44.50 23.84 2.39
N ASP A 26 -43.56 24.30 1.56
CA ASP A 26 -43.20 23.56 0.36
C ASP A 26 -41.70 23.30 0.34
N LYS A 27 -41.36 22.11 -0.16
CA LYS A 27 -40.09 21.43 0.02
C LYS A 27 -39.19 21.64 -1.18
N GLN A 28 -37.89 21.69 -0.87
CA GLN A 28 -36.72 21.41 -1.71
C GLN A 28 -36.35 22.43 -2.80
N GLU A 29 -35.19 23.06 -2.60
CA GLU A 29 -34.10 22.87 -3.56
C GLU A 29 -32.75 22.91 -2.84
N GLU A 30 -31.93 21.95 -3.22
CA GLU A 30 -30.65 21.59 -2.62
C GLU A 30 -29.65 22.76 -2.73
N THR A 31 -29.05 23.16 -1.63
CA THR A 31 -27.84 23.99 -1.70
C THR A 31 -26.69 23.07 -2.11
N VAL A 32 -26.45 23.05 -3.42
CA VAL A 32 -25.38 22.32 -4.10
C VAL A 32 -24.07 22.44 -3.33
N LEU A 33 -23.55 21.29 -2.92
CA LEU A 33 -22.20 21.13 -2.42
C LEU A 33 -21.24 21.43 -3.58
N ASP A 34 -20.57 22.58 -3.58
CA ASP A 34 -19.42 22.77 -4.48
C ASP A 34 -18.22 22.00 -3.91
N LEU A 35 -18.15 20.73 -4.31
CA LEU A 35 -17.12 19.75 -3.97
C LEU A 35 -15.73 20.08 -4.55
N ASN A 36 -15.59 21.16 -5.35
CA ASN A 36 -14.37 21.47 -6.10
C ASN A 36 -13.58 22.69 -5.58
N SER A 37 -13.90 23.22 -4.39
CA SER A 37 -13.14 24.34 -3.82
C SER A 37 -11.81 23.87 -3.17
N ILE A 38 -10.81 23.56 -4.01
CA ILE A 38 -9.42 23.35 -3.56
C ILE A 38 -8.94 24.65 -2.92
N THR A 39 -8.60 24.62 -1.64
CA THR A 39 -8.26 25.88 -0.94
C THR A 39 -6.80 26.32 -1.08
N LYS A 40 -5.84 25.40 -1.26
CA LYS A 40 -4.41 25.70 -1.60
C LYS A 40 -3.71 24.46 -2.18
N CYS A 41 -3.01 24.61 -3.31
CA CYS A 41 -1.93 23.69 -3.72
C CYS A 41 -0.58 24.38 -3.55
N SER A 42 0.38 23.68 -2.94
CA SER A 42 1.75 24.15 -2.76
C SER A 42 2.73 23.18 -3.40
N ILE A 43 3.68 23.70 -4.18
CA ILE A 43 4.79 22.94 -4.78
C ILE A 43 5.92 22.87 -3.76
N GLU A 44 6.25 21.67 -3.28
CA GLU A 44 7.50 21.45 -2.52
C GLU A 44 8.58 20.92 -3.47
N LYS A 45 9.69 21.67 -3.63
CA LYS A 45 10.86 21.21 -4.39
C LYS A 45 11.67 20.25 -3.53
N THR A 46 11.76 18.99 -3.93
CA THR A 46 12.66 18.03 -3.28
C THR A 46 14.05 18.10 -3.95
N ASP A 47 15.04 18.54 -3.17
CA ASP A 47 16.49 18.61 -3.43
C ASP A 47 17.10 19.67 -4.38
N LYS A 48 18.26 20.21 -3.95
CA LYS A 48 19.07 21.29 -4.57
C LYS A 48 19.89 20.83 -5.80
N ASN A 49 19.39 19.90 -6.60
CA ASN A 49 20.04 19.47 -7.84
C ASN A 49 19.07 19.69 -9.01
N LEU A 50 19.28 20.77 -9.79
CA LEU A 50 18.34 21.27 -10.81
C LEU A 50 17.96 20.24 -11.89
N LYS A 51 18.73 19.17 -12.07
CA LYS A 51 18.45 18.15 -13.09
C LYS A 51 17.39 17.12 -12.68
N ASN A 52 17.06 16.99 -11.38
CA ASN A 52 16.24 15.88 -10.86
C ASN A 52 15.08 16.31 -9.93
N SER A 53 14.71 17.59 -9.86
CA SER A 53 13.69 18.04 -8.90
C SER A 53 12.30 17.54 -9.30
N LYS A 54 11.79 16.52 -8.60
CA LYS A 54 10.41 16.04 -8.73
C LYS A 54 9.48 16.96 -7.94
N VAL A 55 8.31 17.25 -8.51
CA VAL A 55 7.28 18.05 -7.83
C VAL A 55 6.49 17.17 -6.88
N ALA A 56 6.41 17.58 -5.61
CA ALA A 56 5.41 17.07 -4.69
C ALA A 56 4.18 17.97 -4.73
N VAL A 57 3.01 17.36 -4.92
CA VAL A 57 1.75 18.09 -5.00
C VAL A 57 0.98 17.87 -3.71
N GLN A 58 0.79 18.92 -2.92
CA GLN A 58 -0.09 18.89 -1.76
C GLN A 58 -1.47 19.39 -2.13
N VAL A 59 -2.50 18.63 -1.78
CA VAL A 59 -3.89 19.02 -1.97
C VAL A 59 -4.65 18.98 -0.65
N THR A 60 -5.44 20.02 -0.42
CA THR A 60 -6.15 20.23 0.85
C THR A 60 -7.65 20.46 0.63
N SER A 61 -8.48 19.75 1.41
CA SER A 61 -9.93 20.02 1.48
C SER A 61 -10.30 20.53 2.87
N ARG A 62 -11.14 21.58 2.95
CA ARG A 62 -11.66 22.07 4.24
C ARG A 62 -12.91 21.30 4.64
N ARG A 63 -13.01 20.91 5.92
CA ARG A 63 -14.27 20.38 6.48
C ARG A 63 -15.22 21.54 6.77
N ARG A 64 -16.37 21.64 6.08
CA ARG A 64 -17.42 22.58 6.51
C ARG A 64 -18.14 21.97 7.71
N VAL A 65 -17.88 22.49 8.91
CA VAL A 65 -18.67 22.17 10.10
C VAL A 65 -20.03 22.84 9.94
N VAL A 66 -21.08 22.06 9.68
CA VAL A 66 -22.45 22.55 9.87
C VAL A 66 -22.59 22.82 11.37
N ARG A 67 -22.62 24.10 11.76
CA ARG A 67 -23.09 24.47 13.10
C ARG A 67 -24.56 24.04 13.16
N LYS A 68 -24.85 22.90 13.78
CA LYS A 68 -26.17 22.68 14.35
C LYS A 68 -26.35 23.82 15.36
N ARG A 69 -27.33 24.69 15.14
CA ARG A 69 -27.80 25.54 16.24
C ARG A 69 -28.45 24.56 17.21
N ASP A 70 -27.87 24.44 18.40
CA ASP A 70 -28.56 23.77 19.50
C ASP A 70 -29.91 24.47 19.69
N GLU A 71 -30.98 23.67 19.79
CA GLU A 71 -32.31 24.17 20.09
C GLU A 71 -32.23 24.99 21.38
N ALA A 72 -32.66 26.25 21.31
CA ALA A 72 -32.71 27.13 22.46
C ALA A 72 -33.79 26.64 23.43
N THR A 73 -33.40 25.80 24.39
CA THR A 73 -34.17 25.62 25.63
C THR A 73 -33.85 26.78 26.55
N GLY A 74 -34.71 27.80 26.51
CA GLY A 74 -34.68 28.88 27.50
C GLY A 74 -35.21 28.38 28.84
N VAL A 75 -34.39 28.47 29.89
CA VAL A 75 -34.84 28.64 31.29
C VAL A 75 -33.79 29.50 32.01
N MET A 76 -34.26 30.60 32.59
CA MET A 76 -33.44 31.48 33.43
C MET A 76 -33.30 30.91 34.84
N THR A 77 -32.11 30.95 35.44
CA THR A 77 -31.83 31.67 36.71
C THR A 77 -30.39 31.40 37.21
N ASN A 78 -29.73 32.52 37.52
CA ASN A 78 -28.58 32.84 38.36
C ASN A 78 -27.49 31.82 38.77
N SER A 79 -26.26 32.29 38.46
CA SER A 79 -25.04 32.29 39.29
C SER A 79 -24.41 30.92 39.60
N TYR A 80 -23.21 30.65 39.08
CA TYR A 80 -22.01 30.36 39.88
C TYR A 80 -20.77 30.21 38.99
N SER A 81 -19.68 30.80 39.49
CA SER A 81 -18.31 30.88 38.99
C SER A 81 -17.72 29.58 38.41
N HIS A 82 -17.11 29.67 37.22
CA HIS A 82 -16.28 28.61 36.65
C HIS A 82 -14.93 28.50 37.39
N LYS A 83 -14.74 27.40 38.13
CA LYS A 83 -13.44 26.94 38.62
C LYS A 83 -12.63 26.32 37.47
N LEU A 84 -11.45 26.89 37.23
CA LEU A 84 -10.35 26.27 36.49
C LEU A 84 -9.86 25.00 37.22
N ALA A 85 -9.80 23.90 36.51
CA ALA A 85 -9.08 22.68 36.90
C ALA A 85 -8.72 21.92 35.62
N LYS A 86 -7.57 21.27 35.46
CA LYS A 86 -6.33 21.14 36.22
C LYS A 86 -5.34 20.56 35.19
N ILE A 87 -4.21 21.21 34.97
CA ILE A 87 -3.08 20.58 34.29
C ILE A 87 -2.45 19.63 35.30
N LYS A 88 -2.40 18.33 34.99
CA LYS A 88 -1.52 17.38 35.69
C LYS A 88 -0.54 16.78 34.69
N LYS A 89 0.71 17.21 34.82
CA LYS A 89 1.89 16.44 34.40
C LYS A 89 1.98 15.18 35.28
N LYS A 90 2.29 14.05 34.66
CA LYS A 90 3.13 13.03 35.30
C LYS A 90 4.03 12.43 34.23
N THR A 91 5.24 12.96 34.14
CA THR A 91 6.36 12.34 33.48
C THR A 91 7.00 11.42 34.53
N GLU A 92 6.89 10.11 34.35
CA GLU A 92 7.73 9.15 35.05
C GLU A 92 8.54 8.39 34.00
N ILE A 93 9.86 8.54 34.11
CA ILE A 93 10.84 7.68 33.48
C ILE A 93 10.69 6.33 34.15
N VAL A 94 10.11 5.36 33.43
CA VAL A 94 10.12 3.96 33.85
C VAL A 94 11.15 3.25 33.01
N ASN A 95 12.39 3.21 33.53
CA ASN A 95 13.34 2.17 33.17
C ASN A 95 12.88 0.88 33.85
N SER A 96 11.89 0.22 33.26
CA SER A 96 11.63 -1.19 33.49
C SER A 96 11.48 -1.85 32.13
N ILE A 97 12.54 -2.53 31.70
CA ILE A 97 12.38 -3.63 30.77
C ILE A 97 11.57 -4.67 31.55
N THR A 98 10.25 -4.58 31.47
CA THR A 98 9.38 -5.71 31.73
C THR A 98 9.75 -6.74 30.69
N VAL A 99 10.56 -7.73 31.07
CA VAL A 99 10.63 -8.98 30.32
C VAL A 99 9.22 -9.56 30.43
N ASP A 100 8.41 -9.28 29.42
CA ASP A 100 7.12 -9.92 29.24
C ASP A 100 7.36 -11.43 29.34
N LYS A 101 6.91 -12.03 30.44
CA LYS A 101 6.85 -13.49 30.61
C LYS A 101 5.74 -14.11 29.75
N ASN A 102 5.24 -13.39 28.75
CA ASN A 102 4.58 -13.95 27.58
C ASN A 102 5.63 -14.21 26.49
N THR A 103 6.59 -15.09 26.78
CA THR A 103 7.45 -15.62 25.72
C THR A 103 6.63 -16.55 24.85
N GLY A 104 6.03 -16.00 23.80
CA GLY A 104 5.69 -16.78 22.62
C GLY A 104 6.91 -17.66 22.30
N MET A 105 6.71 -18.97 22.23
CA MET A 105 7.80 -19.95 22.10
C MET A 105 8.83 -19.47 21.06
N LYS A 106 10.02 -19.10 21.50
CA LYS A 106 11.08 -18.57 20.63
C LYS A 106 11.54 -19.71 19.71
N VAL A 107 11.07 -19.71 18.47
CA VAL A 107 11.49 -20.66 17.43
C VAL A 107 12.85 -20.23 16.90
N ILE A 108 13.89 -21.02 17.14
CA ILE A 108 15.28 -20.71 16.77
C ILE A 108 15.61 -21.40 15.44
N PRO A 109 16.26 -20.74 14.47
CA PRO A 109 16.71 -21.43 13.26
C PRO A 109 17.85 -22.41 13.55
N PHE A 110 17.88 -23.53 12.83
CA PHE A 110 18.84 -24.64 13.02
C PHE A 110 20.33 -24.22 13.05
N ASN A 111 20.71 -23.15 12.36
CA ASN A 111 22.10 -22.67 12.32
C ASN A 111 22.50 -21.78 13.51
N TYR A 112 21.60 -21.49 14.45
CA TYR A 112 21.85 -20.62 15.61
C TYR A 112 21.75 -21.34 16.96
N VAL A 113 21.46 -22.64 16.96
CA VAL A 113 21.39 -23.44 18.19
C VAL A 113 22.78 -23.96 18.57
N ASP A 114 23.04 -24.03 19.87
CA ASP A 114 24.32 -24.52 20.40
C ASP A 114 24.44 -26.04 20.16
N GLU A 115 23.36 -26.78 20.39
CA GLU A 115 23.22 -28.19 20.04
C GLU A 115 22.08 -28.37 19.05
N ILE A 116 22.37 -28.90 17.86
CA ILE A 116 21.36 -29.16 16.84
C ILE A 116 20.48 -30.37 17.22
N PRO A 117 19.22 -30.42 16.75
CA PRO A 117 18.43 -31.65 16.83
C PRO A 117 19.09 -32.80 16.06
N LEU A 118 19.07 -34.01 16.62
CA LEU A 118 19.77 -35.18 16.04
C LEU A 118 18.87 -36.40 15.93
N PHE A 119 19.15 -37.25 14.94
CA PHE A 119 18.66 -38.63 14.93
C PHE A 119 19.40 -39.44 16.00
N LYS A 120 18.75 -40.48 16.56
CA LYS A 120 19.38 -41.37 17.55
C LYS A 120 20.73 -41.93 17.07
N ASN A 121 20.84 -42.27 15.79
CA ASN A 121 22.05 -42.82 15.19
C ASN A 121 23.20 -41.80 15.07
N CYS A 122 22.92 -40.50 15.16
CA CYS A 122 23.93 -39.44 15.04
C CYS A 122 24.49 -38.98 16.39
N GLU A 123 23.98 -39.52 17.50
CA GLU A 123 24.38 -39.11 18.86
C GLU A 123 25.82 -39.53 19.20
N SER A 124 26.25 -40.71 18.74
CA SER A 124 27.60 -41.23 18.97
C SER A 124 28.66 -40.64 18.03
N VAL A 125 28.25 -39.80 17.07
CA VAL A 125 29.16 -39.16 16.11
C VAL A 125 29.77 -37.92 16.73
N ALA A 126 31.07 -37.70 16.46
CA ALA A 126 31.78 -36.51 16.92
C ALA A 126 31.07 -35.20 16.52
N VAL A 127 31.03 -34.22 17.42
CA VAL A 127 30.22 -32.99 17.31
C VAL A 127 30.38 -32.27 15.96
N TYR A 128 31.61 -32.08 15.50
CA TYR A 128 31.91 -31.42 14.23
C TYR A 128 31.38 -32.15 12.97
N LYS A 129 30.98 -33.43 13.10
CA LYS A 129 30.38 -34.26 12.04
C LYS A 129 28.87 -34.46 12.20
N GLN A 130 28.28 -34.02 13.31
CA GLN A 130 26.87 -34.26 13.62
C GLN A 130 25.93 -33.60 12.60
N GLU A 131 26.23 -32.38 12.14
CA GLU A 131 25.43 -31.73 11.09
C GLU A 131 25.42 -32.54 9.79
N LYS A 132 26.59 -33.07 9.40
CA LYS A 132 26.72 -33.92 8.22
C LYS A 132 25.94 -35.22 8.40
N CYS A 133 26.02 -35.84 9.59
CA CYS A 133 25.23 -37.03 9.92
C CYS A 133 23.73 -36.75 9.82
N PHE A 134 23.25 -35.68 10.44
CA PHE A 134 21.84 -35.27 10.40
C PHE A 134 21.32 -35.13 8.97
N LYS A 135 22.05 -34.41 8.11
CA LYS A 135 21.69 -34.22 6.70
C LYS A 135 21.68 -35.55 5.94
N SER A 136 22.64 -36.43 6.21
CA SER A 136 22.77 -37.75 5.59
C SER A 136 21.63 -38.70 5.96
N GLU A 137 21.29 -38.77 7.25
CA GLU A 137 20.16 -39.57 7.75
C GLU A 137 18.83 -39.08 7.17
N LEU A 138 18.63 -37.77 7.12
CA LEU A 138 17.43 -37.18 6.54
C LEU A 138 17.32 -37.50 5.03
N ALA A 139 18.43 -37.39 4.29
CA ALA A 139 18.47 -37.78 2.87
C ALA A 139 18.20 -39.28 2.67
N THR A 140 18.72 -40.12 3.56
CA THR A 140 18.51 -41.57 3.53
C THR A 140 17.05 -41.93 3.83
N HIS A 141 16.44 -41.28 4.81
CA HIS A 141 15.02 -41.39 5.12
C HIS A 141 14.16 -41.02 3.91
N ILE A 142 14.43 -39.86 3.30
CA ILE A 142 13.71 -39.42 2.10
C ILE A 142 13.87 -40.46 1.00
N LYS A 143 15.09 -40.88 0.67
CA LYS A 143 15.33 -41.87 -0.38
C LYS A 143 14.59 -43.18 -0.13
N LYS A 144 14.50 -43.64 1.13
CA LYS A 144 13.80 -44.86 1.52
C LYS A 144 12.30 -44.78 1.32
N TYR A 145 11.68 -43.64 1.62
CA TYR A 145 10.24 -43.48 1.59
C TYR A 145 9.70 -42.78 0.33
N LEU A 146 10.56 -42.18 -0.48
CA LEU A 146 10.18 -41.45 -1.69
C LEU A 146 9.48 -42.38 -2.70
N ARG A 147 8.24 -42.03 -3.06
CA ARG A 147 7.50 -42.64 -4.15
C ARG A 147 7.05 -41.55 -5.10
N TYR A 148 7.36 -41.68 -6.39
CA TYR A 148 6.91 -40.70 -7.36
C TYR A 148 5.41 -40.88 -7.60
N PRO A 149 4.55 -39.85 -7.44
CA PRO A 149 3.13 -39.98 -7.76
C PRO A 149 2.91 -40.24 -9.25
N GLU A 150 2.16 -41.30 -9.59
CA GLU A 150 1.90 -41.74 -10.98
C GLU A 150 1.35 -40.60 -11.85
N ASN A 151 0.32 -39.90 -11.37
CA ASN A 151 -0.23 -38.72 -12.05
C ASN A 151 0.79 -37.62 -12.35
N SER A 152 1.79 -37.41 -11.48
CA SER A 152 2.87 -36.43 -11.74
C SER A 152 3.92 -36.98 -12.68
N TYR A 153 4.18 -38.27 -12.62
CA TYR A 153 5.12 -38.98 -13.49
C TYR A 153 4.63 -38.95 -14.94
N ASP A 154 3.38 -39.34 -15.20
CA ASP A 154 2.77 -39.38 -16.54
C ASP A 154 2.69 -37.99 -17.17
N LYS A 155 2.40 -36.97 -16.34
CA LYS A 155 2.35 -35.58 -16.79
C LYS A 155 3.74 -34.97 -16.93
N GLY A 156 4.83 -35.65 -16.57
CA GLY A 156 6.20 -35.13 -16.62
C GLY A 156 6.46 -33.95 -15.69
N ILE A 157 5.71 -33.83 -14.59
CA ILE A 157 5.78 -32.72 -13.63
C ILE A 157 6.94 -32.97 -12.68
N GLN A 158 7.97 -32.12 -12.69
CA GLN A 158 9.19 -32.31 -11.89
C GLN A 158 9.52 -31.04 -11.11
N GLY A 159 10.46 -31.12 -10.16
CA GLY A 159 10.97 -29.95 -9.47
C GLY A 159 11.35 -30.19 -8.02
N ARG A 160 11.62 -29.09 -7.32
CA ARG A 160 11.95 -29.11 -5.89
C ARG A 160 10.71 -28.73 -5.09
N VAL A 161 10.38 -29.55 -4.11
CA VAL A 161 9.39 -29.25 -3.08
C VAL A 161 10.15 -28.74 -1.86
N PHE A 162 9.91 -27.50 -1.45
CA PHE A 162 10.53 -26.94 -0.26
C PHE A 162 9.68 -27.25 0.95
N VAL A 163 10.26 -27.97 1.91
CA VAL A 163 9.61 -28.30 3.17
C VAL A 163 10.26 -27.48 4.27
N HIS A 164 9.45 -26.80 5.06
CA HIS A 164 9.85 -26.18 6.32
C HIS A 164 9.06 -26.83 7.45
N PHE A 165 9.72 -27.17 8.54
CA PHE A 165 9.07 -27.75 9.70
C PHE A 165 9.77 -27.32 10.98
N ILE A 166 9.09 -27.55 12.09
CA ILE A 166 9.59 -27.21 13.41
C ILE A 166 9.80 -28.52 14.18
N ILE A 167 10.90 -28.60 14.91
CA ILE A 167 11.18 -29.67 15.88
C ILE A 167 10.91 -29.05 17.26
N ASP A 168 9.96 -29.60 18.00
CA ASP A 168 9.59 -29.14 19.34
C ASP A 168 10.67 -29.48 20.39
N ARG A 169 10.42 -29.11 21.65
CA ARG A 169 11.36 -29.34 22.77
C ARG A 169 11.43 -30.80 23.18
N GLU A 170 10.42 -31.57 22.79
CA GLU A 170 10.29 -32.99 23.02
C GLU A 170 10.95 -33.79 21.88
N GLY A 171 11.28 -33.15 20.75
CA GLY A 171 11.88 -33.75 19.56
C GLY A 171 10.88 -34.26 18.52
N ASN A 172 9.60 -33.92 18.62
CA ASN A 172 8.59 -34.22 17.60
C ASN A 172 8.61 -33.16 16.49
N VAL A 173 8.21 -33.58 15.29
CA VAL A 173 8.03 -32.68 14.15
C VAL A 173 6.62 -32.11 14.18
N ASP A 174 6.52 -30.78 14.24
CA ASP A 174 5.27 -30.03 14.22
C ASP A 174 5.34 -28.89 13.17
N LYS A 175 4.19 -28.29 12.86
CA LYS A 175 4.02 -27.09 12.01
C LYS A 175 4.80 -27.15 10.69
N MET A 176 4.34 -28.01 9.79
CA MET A 176 4.93 -28.19 8.47
C MET A 176 4.35 -27.21 7.44
N LYS A 177 5.23 -26.50 6.72
CA LYS A 177 4.90 -25.67 5.57
C LYS A 177 5.58 -26.24 4.32
N ILE A 178 4.77 -26.68 3.38
CA ILE A 178 5.22 -27.29 2.13
C ILE A 178 4.95 -26.33 0.98
N VAL A 179 5.96 -26.08 0.17
CA VAL A 179 5.87 -25.26 -1.03
C VAL A 179 6.22 -26.13 -2.24
N PRO A 180 5.20 -26.63 -2.98
CA PRO A 180 5.42 -27.43 -4.17
C PRO A 180 5.92 -26.58 -5.35
N PRO A 181 6.50 -27.19 -6.40
CA PRO A 181 6.76 -26.51 -7.66
C PRO A 181 5.43 -26.19 -8.37
N TYR A 182 5.49 -25.35 -9.41
CA TYR A 182 4.32 -25.01 -10.22
C TYR A 182 3.62 -26.28 -10.74
N LYS A 183 2.28 -26.38 -10.60
CA LYS A 183 1.46 -27.55 -10.95
C LYS A 183 1.90 -28.86 -10.25
N GLY A 184 2.68 -28.78 -9.17
CA GLY A 184 3.29 -29.92 -8.50
C GLY A 184 2.64 -30.27 -7.16
N GLU A 185 1.33 -30.05 -7.00
CA GLU A 185 0.62 -30.21 -5.74
C GLU A 185 0.73 -31.65 -5.20
N GLU A 186 0.66 -32.65 -6.08
CA GLU A 186 0.82 -34.07 -5.72
C GLU A 186 2.24 -34.39 -5.22
N LEU A 187 3.28 -33.74 -5.78
CA LEU A 187 4.64 -33.85 -5.24
C LEU A 187 4.73 -33.25 -3.83
N GLY A 188 3.96 -32.20 -3.56
CA GLY A 188 3.81 -31.60 -2.24
C GLY A 188 3.19 -32.57 -1.22
N LYS A 189 2.09 -33.23 -1.59
CA LYS A 189 1.43 -34.24 -0.74
C LYS A 189 2.35 -35.42 -0.43
N GLU A 190 3.11 -35.87 -1.42
CA GLU A 190 4.07 -36.94 -1.23
C GLU A 190 5.21 -36.53 -0.29
N ALA A 191 5.73 -35.31 -0.43
CA ALA A 191 6.69 -34.76 0.51
C ALA A 191 6.11 -34.73 1.94
N GLU A 192 4.85 -34.33 2.12
CA GLU A 192 4.17 -34.35 3.42
C GLU A 192 4.14 -35.75 4.04
N ARG A 193 3.80 -36.77 3.24
CA ARG A 193 3.73 -38.17 3.66
C ARG A 193 5.10 -38.70 4.13
N ILE A 194 6.17 -38.35 3.43
CA ILE A 194 7.55 -38.73 3.81
C ILE A 194 7.92 -38.10 5.14
N MET A 195 7.59 -36.83 5.33
CA MET A 195 7.95 -36.05 6.51
C MET A 195 7.14 -36.45 7.75
N LYS A 196 5.86 -36.83 7.58
CA LYS A 196 5.04 -37.41 8.64
C LYS A 196 5.56 -38.76 9.17
N LYS A 197 6.40 -39.46 8.39
CA LYS A 197 7.04 -40.72 8.78
C LYS A 197 8.38 -40.53 9.49
N LEU A 198 8.84 -39.29 9.71
CA LEU A 198 10.09 -39.05 10.40
C LEU A 198 10.05 -39.60 11.84
N PRO A 199 11.14 -40.23 12.30
CA PRO A 199 11.24 -40.64 13.68
C PRO A 199 11.38 -39.41 14.60
N LYS A 200 11.13 -39.63 15.88
CA LYS A 200 11.36 -38.63 16.92
C LYS A 200 12.85 -38.29 17.02
N PHE A 201 13.15 -37.00 17.08
CA PHE A 201 14.50 -36.45 17.19
C PHE A 201 14.91 -36.35 18.66
N LYS A 202 16.23 -36.28 18.89
CA LYS A 202 16.77 -35.66 20.10
C LYS A 202 16.60 -34.14 19.93
N PRO A 203 15.98 -33.44 20.90
CA PRO A 203 15.72 -32.01 20.76
C PRO A 203 17.02 -31.21 20.73
N GLY A 204 17.01 -30.10 19.99
CA GLY A 204 18.10 -29.14 20.01
C GLY A 204 18.12 -28.37 21.34
N LYS A 205 19.29 -27.87 21.73
CA LYS A 205 19.45 -27.09 22.96
C LYS A 205 20.11 -25.74 22.68
N GLN A 206 19.71 -24.76 23.47
CA GLN A 206 20.38 -23.48 23.59
C GLN A 206 20.69 -23.25 25.07
N SER A 207 21.95 -22.97 25.39
CA SER A 207 22.40 -22.73 26.76
C SER A 207 21.96 -23.86 27.72
N GLY A 208 22.09 -25.10 27.26
CA GLY A 208 21.69 -26.31 28.00
C GLY A 208 20.18 -26.59 28.08
N THR A 209 19.32 -25.69 27.62
CA THR A 209 17.85 -25.84 27.67
C THR A 209 17.30 -26.33 26.32
N PRO A 210 16.39 -27.33 26.29
CA PRO A 210 15.71 -27.74 25.06
C PRO A 210 14.91 -26.60 24.43
N VAL A 211 15.11 -26.37 23.14
CA VAL A 211 14.48 -25.28 22.39
C VAL A 211 13.78 -25.81 21.13
N THR A 212 12.81 -25.03 20.67
CA THR A 212 12.07 -25.30 19.43
C THR A 212 12.89 -24.84 18.23
N VAL A 213 13.20 -25.75 17.31
CA VAL A 213 14.11 -25.49 16.19
C VAL A 213 13.37 -25.54 14.86
N LYS A 214 13.49 -24.49 14.02
CA LYS A 214 12.98 -24.54 12.64
C LYS A 214 14.06 -25.02 11.68
N TYR A 215 13.68 -25.94 10.80
CA TYR A 215 14.53 -26.46 9.73
C TYR A 215 13.78 -26.49 8.40
N GLY A 216 14.52 -26.35 7.31
CA GLY A 216 13.95 -26.41 5.97
C GLY A 216 14.88 -27.13 5.00
N LEU A 217 14.30 -27.92 4.10
CA LEU A 217 15.03 -28.63 3.06
C LEU A 217 14.25 -28.73 1.75
N PRO A 218 14.95 -28.76 0.61
CA PRO A 218 14.36 -29.13 -0.67
C PRO A 218 14.34 -30.64 -0.87
N ILE A 219 13.18 -31.21 -1.18
CA ILE A 219 13.03 -32.57 -1.72
C ILE A 219 12.96 -32.47 -3.23
N THR A 220 13.86 -33.13 -3.94
CA THR A 220 13.94 -33.05 -5.41
C THR A 220 13.26 -34.24 -6.07
N PHE A 221 12.25 -33.96 -6.90
CA PHE A 221 11.60 -34.93 -7.77
C PHE A 221 12.11 -34.70 -9.19
N ARG A 222 12.76 -35.71 -9.77
CA ARG A 222 13.31 -35.65 -11.13
C ARG A 222 13.08 -36.97 -11.84
N ILE A 223 12.73 -36.90 -13.12
CA ILE A 223 12.59 -38.04 -14.01
C ILE A 223 13.80 -38.00 -14.96
N PRO A 224 14.74 -38.96 -14.87
CA PRO A 224 15.89 -39.01 -15.77
C PRO A 224 15.44 -39.10 -17.24
N GLY A 225 16.09 -38.33 -18.12
CA GLY A 225 15.80 -38.35 -19.56
C GLY A 225 14.56 -37.58 -20.02
N VAL A 226 13.70 -37.09 -19.12
CA VAL A 226 12.46 -36.37 -19.46
C VAL A 226 12.58 -34.89 -19.14
N LYS A 227 12.19 -34.01 -20.07
CA LYS A 227 12.11 -32.55 -19.81
C LYS A 227 10.89 -32.23 -18.93
N PRO A 228 10.99 -31.32 -17.94
CA PRO A 228 9.87 -30.99 -17.07
C PRO A 228 8.75 -30.28 -17.86
N SER A 229 7.51 -30.74 -17.71
CA SER A 229 6.34 -30.17 -18.36
C SER A 229 5.81 -28.92 -17.66
N ASN A 230 6.11 -28.80 -16.37
CA ASN A 230 5.62 -27.74 -15.48
C ASN A 230 6.57 -26.54 -15.38
N ILE A 231 7.34 -26.28 -16.44
CA ILE A 231 8.05 -25.01 -16.56
C ILE A 231 6.98 -23.93 -16.71
N ARG A 232 7.00 -22.93 -15.82
CA ARG A 232 6.31 -21.66 -16.11
C ARG A 232 6.90 -21.18 -17.42
N LYS A 233 6.15 -21.31 -18.53
CA LYS A 233 6.45 -20.56 -19.74
C LYS A 233 6.55 -19.14 -19.23
N ALA A 234 7.76 -18.59 -19.19
CA ALA A 234 7.91 -17.16 -19.04
C ALA A 234 7.02 -16.65 -20.16
N THR A 235 5.89 -16.05 -19.81
CA THR A 235 5.15 -15.24 -20.76
C THR A 235 6.25 -14.34 -21.28
N ARG A 236 6.66 -14.56 -22.52
CA ARG A 236 7.55 -13.64 -23.21
C ARG A 236 6.67 -12.40 -23.23
N LYS A 237 6.81 -11.58 -22.19
CA LYS A 237 6.20 -10.27 -22.11
C LYS A 237 6.86 -9.62 -23.31
N GLU A 238 6.11 -9.60 -24.41
CA GLU A 238 6.43 -8.97 -25.67
C GLU A 238 7.25 -7.75 -25.31
N VAL A 239 8.52 -7.72 -25.77
CA VAL A 239 9.59 -6.83 -25.30
C VAL A 239 8.93 -5.55 -24.83
N VAL A 240 8.76 -5.42 -23.50
CA VAL A 240 8.09 -4.25 -22.94
C VAL A 240 8.99 -3.12 -23.39
N ALA A 241 8.54 -2.35 -24.38
CA ALA A 241 9.38 -1.39 -25.08
C ALA A 241 10.11 -0.59 -24.01
N THR A 242 11.44 -0.68 -24.05
CA THR A 242 12.35 -0.31 -22.95
C THR A 242 11.86 0.97 -22.30
N VAL A 243 11.37 0.87 -21.06
CA VAL A 243 10.84 2.01 -20.33
C VAL A 243 12.01 2.69 -19.65
N TYR A 244 12.35 3.89 -20.11
CA TYR A 244 13.41 4.71 -19.55
C TYR A 244 12.88 5.50 -18.35
N ASP A 245 13.74 5.80 -17.37
CA ASP A 245 13.39 6.73 -16.31
C ASP A 245 13.64 8.18 -16.78
N PHE A 246 13.01 9.15 -16.09
CA PHE A 246 13.06 10.56 -16.45
C PHE A 246 14.48 11.14 -16.57
N SER A 247 15.45 10.58 -15.84
CA SER A 247 16.86 10.98 -15.86
C SER A 247 17.63 10.52 -17.10
N ASP A 248 17.10 9.55 -17.84
CA ASP A 248 17.88 8.78 -18.82
C ASP A 248 17.56 9.16 -20.27
N VAL A 249 16.71 10.17 -20.49
CA VAL A 249 16.26 10.62 -21.80
C VAL A 249 16.86 11.97 -22.16
N ASP A 250 17.09 12.20 -23.46
CA ASP A 250 17.65 13.46 -23.94
C ASP A 250 16.57 14.55 -24.00
N LYS A 251 15.33 14.18 -24.35
CA LYS A 251 14.16 15.06 -24.32
C LYS A 251 13.05 14.42 -23.49
N ILE A 252 12.60 15.15 -22.48
CA ILE A 252 11.49 14.76 -21.60
C ILE A 252 10.15 14.84 -22.35
N PRO A 253 9.12 14.08 -21.93
CA PRO A 253 7.79 14.22 -22.50
C PRO A 253 7.24 15.62 -22.18
N GLN A 254 6.53 16.23 -23.13
CA GLN A 254 6.01 17.59 -22.97
C GLN A 254 4.50 17.62 -23.16
N PHE A 255 3.82 18.46 -22.38
CA PHE A 255 2.42 18.77 -22.65
C PHE A 255 2.32 19.55 -23.97
N ASN A 256 1.26 19.31 -24.75
CA ASN A 256 1.03 20.03 -26.01
C ASN A 256 0.98 21.57 -25.81
N VAL A 257 0.54 22.01 -24.63
CA VAL A 257 0.50 23.42 -24.23
C VAL A 257 1.90 24.04 -24.15
N CYS A 258 2.93 23.28 -23.76
CA CYS A 258 4.30 23.78 -23.62
C CYS A 258 5.00 24.04 -24.95
N ASP A 259 4.67 23.28 -25.99
CA ASP A 259 5.28 23.47 -27.32
C ASP A 259 4.77 24.74 -28.01
N SER A 260 3.51 25.11 -27.75
CA SER A 260 2.90 26.33 -28.28
C SER A 260 3.53 27.61 -27.71
N ALA A 261 4.19 27.51 -26.56
CA ALA A 261 4.91 28.61 -25.90
C ALA A 261 6.42 28.63 -26.23
N GLN A 262 6.91 27.73 -27.11
CA GLN A 262 8.34 27.43 -27.32
C GLN A 262 9.13 27.08 -26.03
N ASP A 263 8.45 26.86 -24.91
CA ASP A 263 9.07 26.58 -23.63
C ASP A 263 9.22 25.07 -23.43
N ARG A 264 10.39 24.56 -23.82
CA ARG A 264 10.76 23.15 -23.67
C ARG A 264 11.30 22.82 -22.28
N SER A 265 11.19 23.73 -21.31
CA SER A 265 11.76 23.58 -19.98
C SER A 265 10.99 22.56 -19.12
N LEU A 266 11.72 22.02 -18.14
CA LEU A 266 11.16 21.23 -17.05
C LEU A 266 10.14 22.05 -16.22
N ASP A 267 10.24 23.38 -16.23
CA ASP A 267 9.36 24.28 -15.50
C ASP A 267 7.95 24.29 -16.11
N CYS A 268 7.85 24.41 -17.45
CA CYS A 268 6.55 24.33 -18.12
C CYS A 268 5.85 22.99 -17.89
N PHE A 269 6.59 21.89 -17.94
CA PHE A 269 6.06 20.56 -17.66
C PHE A 269 5.49 20.48 -16.24
N ASN A 270 6.27 20.91 -15.24
CA ASN A 270 5.86 20.90 -13.85
C ASN A 270 4.65 21.79 -13.59
N LYS A 271 4.63 22.99 -14.17
CA LYS A 271 3.52 23.93 -14.04
C LYS A 271 2.24 23.38 -14.66
N SER A 272 2.32 22.81 -15.86
CA SER A 272 1.17 22.22 -16.55
C SER A 272 0.60 21.02 -15.79
N LEU A 273 1.47 20.17 -15.24
CA LEU A 273 1.06 19.05 -14.40
C LEU A 273 0.34 19.53 -13.13
N VAL A 274 0.88 20.57 -12.47
CA VAL A 274 0.25 21.14 -11.27
C VAL A 274 -1.11 21.75 -11.59
N ASN A 275 -1.22 22.52 -12.67
CA ASN A 275 -2.48 23.11 -13.12
C ASN A 275 -3.52 22.02 -13.40
N HIS A 276 -3.15 20.98 -14.15
CA HIS A 276 -4.04 19.85 -14.40
C HIS A 276 -4.55 19.23 -13.09
N ILE A 277 -3.66 19.09 -12.12
CA ILE A 277 -4.03 18.55 -10.81
C ILE A 277 -4.97 19.49 -10.07
N GLN A 278 -4.74 20.79 -10.10
CA GLN A 278 -5.64 21.77 -9.51
C GLN A 278 -7.03 21.74 -10.16
N ASP A 279 -7.11 21.58 -11.48
CA ASP A 279 -8.38 21.66 -12.20
C ASP A 279 -9.20 20.36 -12.08
N ASN A 280 -8.54 19.22 -11.84
CA ASN A 280 -9.18 17.90 -11.92
C ASN A 280 -9.17 17.12 -10.59
N PHE A 281 -8.53 17.63 -9.55
CA PHE A 281 -8.46 16.95 -8.27
C PHE A 281 -9.73 17.15 -7.45
N ALA A 282 -10.31 16.03 -7.02
CA ALA A 282 -11.36 15.99 -6.01
C ALA A 282 -10.92 15.09 -4.85
N TYR A 283 -11.06 15.57 -3.61
CA TYR A 283 -10.79 14.75 -2.45
C TYR A 283 -11.95 13.74 -2.26
N PRO A 284 -11.69 12.42 -2.17
CA PRO A 284 -12.76 11.42 -2.05
C PRO A 284 -13.62 11.62 -0.80
N THR A 285 -14.94 11.63 -0.96
CA THR A 285 -15.87 11.84 0.16
C THR A 285 -15.76 10.71 1.20
N GLU A 286 -15.50 9.50 0.75
CA GLU A 286 -15.27 8.31 1.58
C GLU A 286 -14.03 8.49 2.46
N ALA A 287 -12.97 9.08 1.89
CA ALA A 287 -11.75 9.37 2.63
C ALA A 287 -11.94 10.51 3.64
N ILE A 288 -12.73 11.54 3.30
CA ILE A 288 -13.11 12.62 4.23
C ILE A 288 -13.89 12.06 5.43
N ASN A 289 -14.88 11.21 5.16
CA ASN A 289 -15.74 10.62 6.21
C ASN A 289 -14.94 9.73 7.17
N LYS A 290 -13.92 9.03 6.66
CA LYS A 290 -13.03 8.17 7.44
C LYS A 290 -11.83 8.91 8.03
N ASN A 291 -11.70 10.22 7.82
CA ASN A 291 -10.54 11.04 8.19
C ASN A 291 -9.20 10.45 7.68
N VAL A 292 -9.20 9.93 6.44
CA VAL A 292 -8.04 9.29 5.83
C VAL A 292 -7.22 10.35 5.11
N GLU A 293 -5.97 10.52 5.55
CA GLU A 293 -4.95 11.40 4.97
C GLU A 293 -3.71 10.59 4.63
N GLY A 294 -2.84 11.15 3.80
CA GLY A 294 -1.53 10.56 3.57
C GLY A 294 -0.92 10.90 2.22
N LYS A 295 0.27 10.32 2.01
CA LYS A 295 1.03 10.48 0.77
C LYS A 295 0.79 9.27 -0.14
N VAL A 296 0.27 9.52 -1.34
CA VAL A 296 0.10 8.51 -2.39
C VAL A 296 1.17 8.73 -3.45
N PHE A 297 1.98 7.72 -3.70
CA PHE A 297 2.93 7.73 -4.81
C PHE A 297 2.23 7.23 -6.07
N VAL A 298 2.16 8.11 -7.06
CA VAL A 298 1.62 7.76 -8.39
C VAL A 298 2.78 7.52 -9.33
N LYS A 299 2.66 6.49 -10.16
CA LYS A 299 3.64 6.05 -11.13
C LYS A 299 2.91 5.65 -12.40
N PHE A 300 3.36 6.15 -13.55
CA PHE A 300 2.76 5.80 -14.84
C PHE A 300 3.84 5.81 -15.92
N VAL A 301 3.49 5.27 -17.09
CA VAL A 301 4.35 5.24 -18.28
C VAL A 301 3.70 6.08 -19.37
N VAL A 302 4.44 6.99 -19.97
CA VAL A 302 4.06 7.65 -21.22
C VAL A 302 4.65 6.82 -22.36
N ASN A 303 3.80 6.35 -23.28
CA ASN A 303 4.24 5.55 -24.41
C ASN A 303 4.81 6.42 -25.56
N THR A 304 5.31 5.79 -26.62
CA THR A 304 5.83 6.49 -27.82
C THR A 304 4.78 7.30 -28.59
N ASN A 305 3.49 7.05 -28.34
CA ASN A 305 2.38 7.80 -28.92
C ASN A 305 1.99 9.00 -28.06
N GLY A 306 2.55 9.13 -26.85
CA GLY A 306 2.19 10.19 -25.91
C GLY A 306 1.04 9.85 -24.96
N GLU A 307 0.58 8.61 -24.95
CA GLU A 307 -0.53 8.17 -24.11
C GLU A 307 -0.02 7.66 -22.77
N VAL A 308 -0.81 7.88 -21.72
CA VAL A 308 -0.52 7.38 -20.38
C VAL A 308 -1.02 5.94 -20.25
N VAL A 309 -0.11 5.03 -19.91
CA VAL A 309 -0.37 3.61 -19.69
C VAL A 309 0.28 3.14 -18.38
N ASN A 310 -0.10 1.95 -17.90
CA ASN A 310 0.48 1.33 -16.70
C ASN A 310 0.44 2.25 -15.45
N ILE A 311 -0.73 2.80 -15.14
CA ILE A 311 -0.93 3.67 -13.98
C ILE A 311 -0.97 2.81 -12.70
N GLU A 312 -0.06 3.11 -11.79
CA GLU A 312 0.08 2.52 -10.46
C GLU A 312 -0.02 3.64 -9.42
N ALA A 313 -0.84 3.46 -8.39
CA ALA A 313 -0.89 4.34 -7.24
C ALA A 313 -0.73 3.51 -5.97
N LYS A 314 0.10 3.99 -5.03
CA LYS A 314 0.36 3.31 -3.77
C LYS A 314 0.40 4.30 -2.62
N GLY A 315 -0.50 4.11 -1.66
CA GLY A 315 -0.73 4.97 -0.50
C GLY A 315 -0.55 4.25 0.84
N PRO A 316 -1.05 4.85 1.94
CA PRO A 316 -1.07 4.20 3.26
C PRO A 316 -2.02 3.00 3.30
N ALA A 317 -1.90 2.16 4.34
CA ALA A 317 -2.65 0.90 4.44
C ALA A 317 -4.18 1.06 4.41
N ASN A 318 -4.71 2.20 4.88
CA ASN A 318 -6.12 2.58 4.85
C ASN A 318 -6.47 3.54 3.69
N GLY A 319 -5.56 3.72 2.74
CA GLY A 319 -5.63 4.75 1.68
C GLY A 319 -6.22 4.30 0.35
N LEU A 320 -6.97 3.19 0.28
CA LEU A 320 -7.52 2.67 -0.98
C LEU A 320 -8.34 3.71 -1.74
N ASP A 321 -9.15 4.50 -1.02
CA ASP A 321 -9.95 5.59 -1.59
C ASP A 321 -9.05 6.70 -2.19
N LEU A 322 -7.92 7.00 -1.53
CA LEU A 322 -6.92 7.96 -2.01
C LEU A 322 -6.17 7.44 -3.24
N GLU A 323 -5.84 6.14 -3.26
CA GLU A 323 -5.19 5.48 -4.41
C GLU A 323 -6.08 5.52 -5.64
N LYS A 324 -7.39 5.27 -5.48
CA LYS A 324 -8.36 5.33 -6.57
C LYS A 324 -8.43 6.74 -7.16
N ALA A 325 -8.58 7.76 -6.32
CA ALA A 325 -8.64 9.16 -6.76
C ALA A 325 -7.36 9.62 -7.46
N ALA A 326 -6.20 9.19 -6.95
CA ALA A 326 -4.92 9.49 -7.57
C ALA A 326 -4.75 8.82 -8.95
N LYS A 327 -5.37 7.66 -9.19
CA LYS A 327 -5.42 7.02 -10.52
C LYS A 327 -6.31 7.79 -11.48
N GLU A 328 -7.55 8.10 -11.07
CA GLU A 328 -8.51 8.86 -11.89
C GLU A 328 -7.94 10.21 -12.32
N LEU A 329 -7.17 10.86 -11.45
CA LEU A 329 -6.47 12.11 -11.74
C LEU A 329 -5.49 11.98 -12.92
N VAL A 330 -4.73 10.88 -12.96
CA VAL A 330 -3.74 10.59 -14.00
C VAL A 330 -4.40 10.09 -15.28
N GLU A 331 -5.52 9.38 -15.19
CA GLU A 331 -6.32 8.97 -16.35
C GLU A 331 -6.86 10.18 -17.14
N LYS A 332 -7.13 11.30 -16.46
CA LYS A 332 -7.59 12.54 -17.09
C LYS A 332 -6.47 13.37 -17.73
N LEU A 333 -5.20 12.97 -17.62
CA LEU A 333 -4.10 13.76 -18.18
C LEU A 333 -4.24 13.88 -19.70
N PRO A 334 -4.04 15.08 -20.27
CA PRO A 334 -4.00 15.24 -21.71
C PRO A 334 -2.81 14.48 -22.32
N PRO A 335 -2.90 14.10 -23.60
CA PRO A 335 -1.82 13.39 -24.27
C PRO A 335 -0.54 14.23 -24.33
N PHE A 336 0.59 13.54 -24.23
CA PHE A 336 1.93 14.11 -24.23
C PHE A 336 2.54 14.08 -25.62
N LYS A 337 3.57 14.91 -25.85
CA LYS A 337 4.60 14.61 -26.83
C LYS A 337 5.56 13.58 -26.25
N ALA A 338 5.86 12.55 -27.04
CA ALA A 338 6.72 11.46 -26.62
C ALA A 338 8.14 11.94 -26.25
N ALA A 339 8.76 11.24 -25.31
CA ALA A 339 10.16 11.45 -24.94
C ALA A 339 11.10 10.95 -26.04
N GLU A 340 12.28 11.56 -26.16
CA GLU A 340 13.31 11.14 -27.11
C GLU A 340 14.61 10.75 -26.42
N LYS A 341 15.21 9.66 -26.88
CA LYS A 341 16.56 9.22 -26.51
C LYS A 341 17.31 8.78 -27.76
N ALA A 342 18.51 9.32 -27.96
CA ALA A 342 19.32 9.16 -29.16
C ALA A 342 18.52 9.40 -30.46
N GLY A 343 17.64 10.42 -30.45
CA GLY A 343 16.78 10.78 -31.58
C GLY A 343 15.61 9.82 -31.86
N LYS A 344 15.37 8.81 -31.02
CA LYS A 344 14.25 7.87 -31.14
C LYS A 344 13.20 8.14 -30.07
N LYS A 345 11.92 8.04 -30.43
CA LYS A 345 10.82 8.07 -29.47
C LYS A 345 10.89 6.86 -28.55
N VAL A 346 10.76 7.08 -27.25
CA VAL A 346 10.88 6.02 -26.24
C VAL A 346 9.77 6.10 -25.19
N ASN A 347 9.48 4.96 -24.57
CA ASN A 347 8.59 4.92 -23.41
C ASN A 347 9.32 5.46 -22.19
N ILE A 348 8.65 6.28 -21.40
CA ILE A 348 9.23 6.89 -20.22
C ILE A 348 8.35 6.69 -19.00
N ARG A 349 8.96 6.33 -17.87
CA ARG A 349 8.28 6.23 -16.58
C ARG A 349 8.37 7.55 -15.84
N TYR A 350 7.22 8.02 -15.36
CA TYR A 350 7.13 9.16 -14.46
C TYR A 350 6.55 8.73 -13.12
N SER A 351 7.00 9.38 -12.04
CA SER A 351 6.44 9.16 -10.71
C SER A 351 6.55 10.42 -9.86
N PHE A 352 5.45 10.75 -9.20
CA PHE A 352 5.32 11.92 -8.34
C PHE A 352 4.42 11.59 -7.15
N PRO A 353 4.66 12.21 -5.98
CA PRO A 353 3.78 12.05 -4.84
C PRO A 353 2.64 13.07 -4.84
N VAL A 354 1.43 12.58 -4.52
CA VAL A 354 0.26 13.39 -4.18
C VAL A 354 0.03 13.28 -2.68
N VAL A 355 0.04 14.42 -1.99
CA VAL A 355 -0.15 14.52 -0.54
C VAL A 355 -1.57 14.98 -0.26
N PHE A 356 -2.38 14.07 0.28
CA PHE A 356 -3.75 14.32 0.73
C PHE A 356 -3.74 14.76 2.18
N LYS A 357 -4.25 15.96 2.46
CA LYS A 357 -4.42 16.50 3.83
C LYS A 357 -5.82 17.09 3.99
N LEU A 358 -6.46 16.88 5.13
CA LEU A 358 -7.67 17.56 5.53
C LEU A 358 -7.26 18.79 6.35
N ASN A 359 -7.92 19.92 6.10
CA ASN A 359 -7.73 21.18 6.84
C ASN A 359 -8.90 21.45 7.78
#